data_AF-A0A1F6BV94-F1
#
_entry.id   AF-A0A1F6BV94-F1
#
_cell.length_a   1.000
_cell.length_b   1.000
_cell.length_c   1.000
_cell.angle_alpha   90.00
_cell.angle_beta   90.00
_cell.angle_gamma   90.00
#
_symmetry.space_group_name_H-M   'P 1'
#
loop_
_entity.id
_entity.type
_entity.pdbx_description
1 polymer ?
#
loop_
_entity_poly.entity_id
_entity_poly.type
_entity_poly.pdbx_seq_one_letter_code
_entity_poly.pdbx_strand_id
1 'polypeptide(L)'
;MVYYVHREYHLFMNLKALFPAVVVSLIVGLGVGGYFGRAIGGREAREEYQALLDLAYPPPVAEIHRISGTVRAIVGATIQLDANDPEDYLPHLDNSPRKTVSKRANITATTEYVFVDYSKPQKNGDPSRAPFALSDLKAGDKIVVESDENIRAKESFTVSLVQQVRF
;
A
#
# COMPACT_ATOMS: atom_id res chain seq x y z
N MET A 1 23.37 -74.80 -17.82
CA MET A 1 23.13 -74.16 -19.13
C MET A 1 22.44 -72.84 -18.84
N VAL A 2 23.18 -71.72 -18.85
CA VAL A 2 22.70 -70.38 -18.46
C VAL A 2 22.79 -69.48 -19.68
N TYR A 3 21.66 -69.00 -20.19
CA TYR A 3 21.62 -68.04 -21.30
C TYR A 3 21.70 -66.62 -20.73
N TYR A 4 22.84 -65.96 -20.94
CA TYR A 4 22.96 -64.50 -20.89
C TYR A 4 22.44 -63.95 -22.22
N VAL A 5 21.33 -63.21 -22.19
CA VAL A 5 20.93 -62.36 -23.32
C VAL A 5 21.19 -60.93 -22.92
N HIS A 6 22.27 -60.37 -23.48
CA HIS A 6 22.64 -58.97 -23.42
C HIS A 6 21.51 -58.13 -24.03
N ARG A 7 20.88 -57.29 -23.22
CA ARG A 7 19.89 -56.31 -23.68
C ARG A 7 20.65 -55.03 -24.03
N GLU A 8 21.09 -54.92 -25.27
CA GLU A 8 21.64 -53.67 -25.81
C GLU A 8 20.52 -52.62 -25.89
N TYR A 9 20.58 -51.62 -25.01
CA TYR A 9 19.78 -50.41 -25.16
C TYR A 9 20.41 -49.59 -26.29
N HIS A 10 19.94 -49.82 -27.52
CA HIS A 10 20.22 -48.94 -28.64
C HIS A 10 19.65 -47.54 -28.36
N LEU A 11 20.50 -46.67 -27.82
CA LEU A 11 20.23 -45.24 -27.67
C LEU A 11 20.53 -44.54 -29.00
N PHE A 12 19.81 -44.92 -30.06
CA PHE A 12 19.75 -44.12 -31.29
C PHE A 12 18.88 -42.89 -31.00
N MET A 13 19.46 -41.88 -30.33
CA MET A 13 18.87 -40.55 -30.35
C MET A 13 18.93 -40.06 -31.80
N ASN A 14 17.76 -39.95 -32.41
CA ASN A 14 17.61 -39.37 -33.74
C ASN A 14 18.18 -37.94 -33.71
N LEU A 15 19.28 -37.70 -34.41
CA LEU A 15 19.99 -36.42 -34.43
C LEU A 15 19.06 -35.24 -34.81
N LYS A 16 18.01 -35.52 -35.60
CA LYS A 16 16.96 -34.56 -35.97
C LYS A 16 16.01 -34.19 -34.83
N ALA A 17 15.86 -35.05 -33.81
CA ALA A 17 15.06 -34.79 -32.60
C ALA A 17 15.89 -34.16 -31.48
N LEU A 18 17.22 -34.29 -31.53
CA LEU A 18 18.13 -33.74 -30.53
C LEU A 18 18.26 -32.22 -30.66
N PHE A 19 18.32 -31.71 -31.89
CA PHE A 19 18.40 -30.28 -32.15
C PHE A 19 17.20 -29.46 -31.62
N PRO A 20 15.93 -29.83 -31.90
CA PRO A 20 14.77 -29.10 -31.34
C PRO A 20 14.68 -29.25 -29.82
N ALA A 21 15.05 -30.40 -29.24
CA ALA A 21 15.05 -30.58 -27.79
C ALA A 21 16.05 -29.65 -27.08
N VAL A 22 17.26 -29.50 -27.63
CA VAL A 22 18.27 -28.56 -27.10
C VAL A 22 17.77 -27.13 -27.21
N VAL A 23 17.23 -26.71 -28.35
CA VAL A 23 16.70 -25.34 -28.53
C VAL A 23 15.56 -25.04 -27.55
N VAL A 24 14.61 -25.96 -27.38
CA VAL A 24 13.51 -25.80 -26.41
C VAL A 24 14.05 -25.72 -24.98
N SER A 25 14.99 -26.58 -24.60
CA SER A 25 15.60 -26.54 -23.26
C SER A 25 16.34 -25.22 -22.98
N LEU A 26 16.94 -24.61 -24.00
CA LEU A 26 17.67 -23.36 -23.88
C LEU A 26 16.73 -22.17 -23.76
N ILE A 27 15.61 -22.17 -24.50
CA ILE A 27 14.54 -21.16 -24.36
C ILE A 27 13.90 -21.25 -22.97
N VAL A 28 13.58 -22.46 -22.50
CA VAL A 28 13.02 -22.67 -21.16
C VAL A 28 14.03 -22.27 -20.09
N GLY A 29 15.30 -22.66 -20.23
CA GLY A 29 16.38 -22.28 -19.31
C GLY A 29 16.61 -20.78 -19.22
N LEU A 30 16.60 -20.07 -20.35
CA LEU A 30 16.70 -18.61 -20.37
C LEU A 30 15.45 -17.92 -19.80
N GLY A 31 14.26 -18.47 -20.07
CA GLY A 31 13.00 -17.94 -19.53
C GLY A 31 12.92 -18.09 -18.01
N VAL A 32 13.21 -19.30 -17.51
CA VAL A 32 13.23 -19.61 -16.08
C VAL A 32 14.37 -18.86 -15.39
N GLY A 33 15.60 -18.92 -15.92
CA GLY A 33 16.77 -18.24 -15.37
C GLY A 33 16.62 -16.71 -15.35
N GLY A 34 16.06 -16.11 -16.40
CA GLY A 34 15.76 -14.67 -16.44
C GLY A 34 14.70 -14.24 -15.43
N TYR A 35 13.66 -15.07 -15.24
CA TYR A 35 12.62 -14.80 -14.25
C TYR A 35 13.15 -14.88 -12.81
N PHE A 36 13.87 -15.95 -12.47
CA PHE A 36 14.47 -16.11 -11.14
C PHE A 36 15.61 -15.11 -10.88
N GLY A 37 16.45 -14.82 -11.89
CA GLY A 37 17.52 -13.85 -11.77
C GLY A 37 17.02 -12.44 -11.48
N ARG A 38 15.92 -12.00 -12.11
CA ARG A 38 15.27 -10.72 -11.78
C ARG A 38 14.67 -10.71 -10.38
N ALA A 39 14.04 -11.81 -9.96
CA ALA A 39 13.44 -11.90 -8.63
C ALA A 39 14.48 -11.90 -7.50
N ILE A 40 15.61 -12.59 -7.70
CA ILE A 40 16.70 -12.68 -6.71
C ILE A 40 17.52 -11.39 -6.70
N GLY A 41 18.00 -10.92 -7.86
CA GLY A 41 18.78 -9.68 -7.94
C GLY A 41 17.98 -8.45 -7.50
N GLY A 42 16.67 -8.43 -7.73
CA GLY A 42 15.79 -7.38 -7.23
C GLY A 42 15.61 -7.39 -5.70
N ARG A 43 15.76 -8.55 -5.03
CA ARG A 43 15.75 -8.64 -3.57
C ARG A 43 17.05 -8.14 -2.97
N GLU A 44 18.18 -8.60 -3.48
CA GLU A 44 19.51 -8.21 -3.00
C GLU A 44 19.74 -6.70 -3.16
N ALA A 45 19.43 -6.14 -4.33
CA ALA A 45 19.54 -4.70 -4.54
C ALA A 45 18.60 -3.90 -3.61
N ARG A 46 17.39 -4.41 -3.34
CA ARG A 46 16.46 -3.73 -2.44
C ARG A 46 16.95 -3.74 -1.01
N GLU A 47 17.52 -4.84 -0.53
CA GLU A 47 18.13 -4.94 0.81
C GLU A 47 19.35 -4.03 0.95
N GLU A 48 20.23 -3.98 -0.05
CA GLU A 48 21.43 -3.15 -0.05
C GLU A 48 21.10 -1.64 -0.02
N TYR A 49 20.09 -1.23 -0.80
CA TYR A 49 19.68 0.17 -0.86
C TYR A 49 18.61 0.56 0.18
N GLN A 50 18.07 -0.41 0.94
CA GLN A 50 16.99 -0.13 1.90
C GLN A 50 17.44 0.90 2.94
N ALA A 51 18.67 0.82 3.45
CA ALA A 51 19.17 1.79 4.43
C ALA A 51 19.26 3.23 3.89
N LEU A 52 19.60 3.39 2.60
CA LEU A 52 19.62 4.71 1.94
C LEU A 52 18.20 5.20 1.66
N LEU A 53 17.29 4.29 1.28
CA LEU A 53 15.88 4.60 1.09
C LEU A 53 15.22 5.02 2.40
N ASP A 54 15.49 4.31 3.50
CA ASP A 54 14.95 4.60 4.83
C ASP A 54 15.50 5.93 5.39
N LEU A 55 16.70 6.34 5.00
CA LEU A 55 17.25 7.65 5.35
C LEU A 55 16.52 8.79 4.63
N ALA A 56 16.23 8.62 3.33
CA ALA A 56 15.58 9.65 2.52
C ALA A 56 14.05 9.67 2.70
N TYR A 57 13.45 8.50 2.93
CA TYR A 57 12.02 8.26 3.09
C TYR A 57 11.82 7.37 4.32
N PRO A 58 11.83 7.94 5.53
CA PRO A 58 11.69 7.16 6.74
C PRO A 58 10.40 6.36 6.73
N PRO A 59 10.42 5.12 7.24
CA PRO A 59 9.22 4.30 7.28
C PRO A 59 8.15 4.95 8.15
N PRO A 60 6.86 4.69 7.85
CA PRO A 60 5.75 5.20 8.63
C PRO A 60 5.84 4.73 10.08
N VAL A 61 5.50 5.64 11.00
CA VAL A 61 5.47 5.38 12.45
C VAL A 61 4.56 4.19 12.79
N ALA A 62 4.98 3.39 13.79
CA ALA A 62 4.26 2.19 14.22
C ALA A 62 2.81 2.48 14.68
N GLU A 63 2.61 3.66 15.28
CA GLU A 63 1.34 4.09 15.83
C GLU A 63 0.82 5.30 15.06
N ILE A 64 -0.39 5.15 14.53
CA ILE A 64 -1.10 6.22 13.85
C ILE A 64 -2.37 6.46 14.63
N HIS A 65 -2.54 7.67 15.14
CA HIS A 65 -3.75 8.12 15.84
C HIS A 65 -4.56 9.09 15.00
N ARG A 66 -3.96 9.64 13.94
CA ARG A 66 -4.53 10.68 13.11
C ARG A 66 -4.34 10.33 11.64
N ILE A 67 -5.43 10.37 10.87
CA ILE A 67 -5.38 10.16 9.42
C ILE A 67 -6.11 11.27 8.69
N SER A 68 -5.59 11.66 7.54
CA SER A 68 -6.27 12.52 6.58
C SER A 68 -6.87 11.66 5.47
N GLY A 69 -8.05 12.04 5.01
CA GLY A 69 -8.75 11.31 3.97
C GLY A 69 -9.84 12.13 3.31
N THR A 70 -10.40 11.57 2.24
CA THR A 70 -11.57 12.11 1.57
C THR A 70 -12.80 11.34 2.02
N VAL A 71 -13.87 12.05 2.39
CA VAL A 71 -15.15 11.43 2.75
C VAL A 71 -15.74 10.77 1.50
N ARG A 72 -15.89 9.46 1.53
CA ARG A 72 -16.55 8.69 0.47
C ARG A 72 -18.06 8.69 0.65
N ALA A 73 -18.52 8.41 1.87
CA ALA A 73 -19.93 8.36 2.24
C ALA A 73 -20.11 8.57 3.74
N ILE A 74 -21.31 8.98 4.13
CA ILE A 74 -21.72 9.08 5.54
C ILE A 74 -22.98 8.22 5.68
N VAL A 75 -22.92 7.23 6.57
CA VAL A 75 -24.02 6.28 6.81
C VAL A 75 -24.29 6.25 8.30
N GLY A 76 -25.36 6.93 8.73
CA GLY A 76 -25.66 7.09 10.16
C GLY A 76 -24.52 7.78 10.90
N ALA A 77 -23.99 7.13 11.93
CA ALA A 77 -22.86 7.62 12.74
C ALA A 77 -21.50 7.13 12.22
N THR A 78 -21.39 6.73 10.96
CA THR A 78 -20.13 6.21 10.39
C THR A 78 -19.72 7.02 9.16
N ILE A 79 -18.51 7.55 9.20
CA ILE A 79 -17.86 8.21 8.07
C ILE A 79 -16.98 7.20 7.35
N GLN A 80 -17.27 6.93 6.09
CA GLN A 80 -16.40 6.15 5.21
C GLN A 80 -15.37 7.10 4.58
N LEU A 81 -14.10 6.79 4.76
CA LEU A 81 -12.96 7.60 4.37
C LEU A 81 -12.10 6.82 3.38
N ASP A 82 -11.67 7.48 2.31
CA ASP A 82 -10.54 6.99 1.50
C ASP A 82 -9.29 7.75 1.94
N ALA A 83 -8.36 7.03 2.57
CA ALA A 83 -7.10 7.56 3.08
C ALA A 83 -5.93 6.93 2.34
N ASN A 84 -4.77 7.58 2.32
CA ASN A 84 -3.57 6.99 1.73
C ASN A 84 -3.12 5.76 2.54
N ASP A 85 -2.70 4.71 1.86
CA ASP A 85 -2.11 3.53 2.49
C ASP A 85 -0.78 3.93 3.15
N PRO A 86 -0.63 3.80 4.48
CA PRO A 86 0.63 4.15 5.15
C PRO A 86 1.78 3.27 4.67
N GLU A 87 1.51 2.05 4.20
CA GLU A 87 2.54 1.14 3.68
C GLU A 87 3.01 1.53 2.26
N ASP A 88 2.26 2.40 1.57
CA ASP A 88 2.60 2.93 0.24
C ASP A 88 3.20 4.34 0.32
N TYR A 89 4.29 4.45 1.10
CA TYR A 89 4.93 5.72 1.44
C TYR A 89 6.09 6.10 0.49
N LEU A 90 6.68 5.12 -0.19
CA LEU A 90 7.80 5.33 -1.11
C LEU A 90 7.32 5.98 -2.43
N PRO A 91 8.13 6.84 -3.06
CA PRO A 91 7.80 7.38 -4.37
C PRO A 91 7.75 6.28 -5.44
N HIS A 92 6.81 6.40 -6.38
CA HIS A 92 6.69 5.49 -7.51
C HIS A 92 7.41 6.06 -8.74
N LEU A 93 8.31 5.26 -9.34
CA LEU A 93 9.08 5.67 -10.53
C LEU A 93 8.22 5.79 -11.80
N ASP A 94 7.06 5.12 -11.81
CA ASP A 94 6.12 5.09 -12.94
C ASP A 94 5.03 6.17 -12.85
N ASN A 95 5.14 7.09 -11.89
CA ASN A 95 4.12 8.10 -11.56
C ASN A 95 2.73 7.53 -11.24
N SER A 96 2.62 6.24 -10.88
CA SER A 96 1.37 5.69 -10.40
C SER A 96 0.95 6.40 -9.09
N PRO A 97 -0.36 6.66 -8.90
CA PRO A 97 -0.83 7.29 -7.68
C PRO A 97 -0.59 6.39 -6.47
N ARG A 98 -0.47 7.00 -5.28
CA ARG A 98 -0.47 6.25 -4.03
C ARG A 98 -1.75 5.46 -3.89
N LYS A 99 -1.61 4.25 -3.38
CA LYS A 99 -2.70 3.38 -3.02
C LYS A 99 -3.53 4.03 -1.91
N THR A 100 -4.84 3.93 -2.05
CA THR A 100 -5.80 4.33 -1.02
C THR A 100 -6.41 3.12 -0.34
N VAL A 101 -6.72 3.28 0.94
CA VAL A 101 -7.41 2.29 1.77
C VAL A 101 -8.70 2.90 2.29
N SER A 102 -9.75 2.10 2.30
CA SER A 102 -11.03 2.52 2.85
C SER A 102 -11.04 2.30 4.37
N LYS A 103 -11.42 3.32 5.12
CA LYS A 103 -11.50 3.32 6.59
C LYS A 103 -12.91 3.74 7.02
N ARG A 104 -13.39 3.20 8.15
CA ARG A 104 -14.70 3.50 8.75
C ARG A 104 -14.49 4.18 10.10
N ALA A 105 -14.65 5.49 10.11
CA ALA A 105 -14.61 6.32 11.30
C ALA A 105 -15.97 6.30 12.00
N ASN A 106 -16.06 5.66 13.16
CA ASN A 106 -17.27 5.59 13.97
C ASN A 106 -17.35 6.79 14.92
N ILE A 107 -18.46 7.51 14.80
CA ILE A 107 -18.76 8.69 15.58
C ILE A 107 -19.48 8.28 16.87
N THR A 108 -19.13 8.95 17.96
CA THR A 108 -19.79 8.80 19.25
C THR A 108 -20.28 10.16 19.76
N ALA A 109 -21.02 10.15 20.87
CA ALA A 109 -21.51 11.39 21.49
C ALA A 109 -20.39 12.30 22.01
N THR A 110 -19.18 11.76 22.22
CA THR A 110 -18.01 12.49 22.70
C THR A 110 -17.09 12.97 21.58
N THR A 111 -17.41 12.67 20.32
CA THR A 111 -16.60 13.12 19.19
C THR A 111 -16.70 14.63 19.02
N GLU A 112 -15.55 15.30 19.01
CA GLU A 112 -15.45 16.75 18.76
C GLU A 112 -15.40 17.05 17.25
N TYR A 113 -15.96 18.18 16.84
CA TYR A 113 -15.99 18.63 15.44
C TYR A 113 -15.43 20.04 15.34
N VAL A 114 -14.32 20.20 14.62
CA VAL A 114 -13.64 21.49 14.47
C VAL A 114 -13.37 21.82 13.00
N PHE A 115 -13.90 22.96 12.57
CA PHE A 115 -13.57 23.56 11.30
C PHE A 115 -12.37 24.48 11.49
N VAL A 116 -11.30 24.25 10.72
CA VAL A 116 -10.06 25.03 10.79
C VAL A 116 -9.87 25.76 9.47
N ASP A 117 -9.92 27.10 9.55
CA ASP A 117 -9.81 28.01 8.41
C ASP A 117 -8.48 28.77 8.45
N TYR A 118 -7.55 28.39 7.59
CA TYR A 118 -6.26 29.06 7.44
C TYR A 118 -6.37 30.36 6.62
N SER A 119 -7.47 30.58 5.90
CA SER A 119 -7.69 31.82 5.12
C SER A 119 -8.04 33.03 6.00
N LYS A 120 -8.43 32.78 7.26
CA LYS A 120 -8.82 33.80 8.24
C LYS A 120 -8.02 33.65 9.54
N PRO A 121 -6.72 33.98 9.52
CA PRO A 121 -5.90 33.92 10.72
C PRO A 121 -6.40 34.92 11.77
N GLN A 122 -6.37 34.48 13.03
CA GLN A 122 -6.62 35.31 14.19
C GLN A 122 -5.46 36.29 14.41
N LYS A 123 -5.65 37.26 15.32
CA LYS A 123 -4.63 38.29 15.60
C LYS A 123 -3.27 37.74 16.06
N ASN A 124 -3.24 36.53 16.61
CA ASN A 124 -2.03 35.82 17.06
C ASN A 124 -1.38 34.95 15.96
N GLY A 125 -1.95 34.92 14.75
CA GLY A 125 -1.49 34.09 13.64
C GLY A 125 -2.09 32.68 13.60
N ASP A 126 -2.86 32.27 14.60
CA ASP A 126 -3.53 30.96 14.60
C ASP A 126 -4.67 30.93 13.59
N PRO A 127 -4.95 29.78 12.95
CA PRO A 127 -6.12 29.66 12.08
C PRO A 127 -7.40 29.83 12.89
N SER A 128 -8.43 30.40 12.26
CA SER A 128 -9.75 30.48 12.87
C SER A 128 -10.30 29.07 13.07
N ARG A 129 -10.80 28.80 14.28
CA ARG A 129 -11.46 27.54 14.64
C ARG A 129 -12.93 27.80 14.94
N ALA A 130 -13.81 26.99 14.37
CA ALA A 130 -15.24 27.03 14.66
C ALA A 130 -15.79 25.62 14.84
N PRO A 131 -16.73 25.38 15.76
CA PRO A 131 -17.43 24.10 15.81
C PRO A 131 -18.29 23.92 14.55
N PHE A 132 -18.47 22.67 14.12
CA PHE A 132 -19.41 22.31 13.06
C PHE A 132 -20.17 21.02 13.43
N ALA A 133 -21.13 20.60 12.62
CA ALA A 133 -21.90 19.38 12.86
C ALA A 133 -21.64 18.31 11.79
N LEU A 134 -21.85 17.04 12.12
CA LEU A 134 -21.74 15.93 11.16
C LEU A 134 -22.59 16.16 9.89
N SER A 135 -23.74 16.84 10.03
CA SER A 135 -24.63 17.20 8.91
C SER A 135 -24.01 18.15 7.89
N ASP A 136 -22.95 18.87 8.26
CA ASP A 136 -22.25 19.80 7.38
C ASP A 136 -21.24 19.08 6.48
N LEU A 137 -20.89 17.83 6.82
CA LEU A 137 -20.01 16.99 6.00
C LEU A 137 -20.78 16.35 4.86
N LYS A 138 -20.11 16.25 3.72
CA LYS A 138 -20.61 15.57 2.53
C LYS A 138 -19.51 14.73 1.88
N ALA A 139 -19.94 13.82 1.01
CA ALA A 139 -19.03 13.09 0.15
C ALA A 139 -18.16 14.07 -0.67
N GLY A 140 -16.88 13.79 -0.76
CA GLY A 140 -15.86 14.63 -1.39
C GLY A 140 -15.14 15.60 -0.45
N ASP A 141 -15.62 15.81 0.77
CA ASP A 141 -14.93 16.66 1.73
C ASP A 141 -13.60 16.03 2.18
N LYS A 142 -12.57 16.87 2.31
CA LYS A 142 -11.29 16.45 2.89
C LYS A 142 -11.31 16.74 4.38
N ILE A 143 -11.16 15.67 5.17
CA ILE A 143 -11.16 15.77 6.61
C ILE A 143 -9.95 15.05 7.20
N VAL A 144 -9.64 15.41 8.43
CA VAL A 144 -8.71 14.71 9.29
C VAL A 144 -9.51 14.13 10.44
N VAL A 145 -9.32 12.85 10.73
CA VAL A 145 -9.90 12.21 11.90
C VAL A 145 -8.80 11.77 12.85
N GLU A 146 -9.09 11.89 14.15
CA GLU A 146 -8.22 11.48 15.24
C GLU A 146 -8.91 10.44 16.12
N SER A 147 -8.13 9.54 16.69
CA SER A 147 -8.58 8.47 17.56
C SER A 147 -7.61 8.29 18.72
N ASP A 148 -8.15 7.97 19.89
CA ASP A 148 -7.37 7.72 21.11
C ASP A 148 -6.63 6.36 21.04
N GLU A 149 -7.00 5.50 20.08
CA GLU A 149 -6.36 4.22 19.83
C GLU A 149 -5.48 4.24 18.58
N ASN A 150 -4.53 3.30 18.49
CA ASN A 150 -3.75 3.10 17.27
C ASN A 150 -4.66 2.52 16.16
N ILE A 151 -4.75 3.26 15.05
CA ILE A 151 -5.62 2.97 13.90
C ILE A 151 -4.87 2.52 12.64
N ARG A 152 -3.54 2.36 12.68
CA ARG A 152 -2.71 1.99 11.51
C ARG A 152 -3.28 0.79 10.75
N ALA A 153 -3.47 -0.34 11.44
CA ALA A 153 -3.95 -1.59 10.85
C ALA A 153 -5.48 -1.76 10.89
N LYS A 154 -6.23 -0.80 11.46
CA LYS A 154 -7.68 -0.95 11.67
C LYS A 154 -8.48 -0.45 10.48
N GLU A 155 -9.42 -1.24 9.98
CA GLU A 155 -10.39 -0.77 8.98
C GLU A 155 -11.49 0.09 9.60
N SER A 156 -11.80 -0.11 10.88
CA SER A 156 -12.83 0.63 11.60
C SER A 156 -12.37 0.97 13.01
N PHE A 157 -12.69 2.18 13.46
CA PHE A 157 -12.22 2.72 14.74
C PHE A 157 -13.14 3.83 15.24
N THR A 158 -13.07 4.14 16.53
CA THR A 158 -13.82 5.23 17.15
C THR A 158 -13.06 6.54 17.03
N VAL A 159 -13.77 7.62 16.69
CA VAL A 159 -13.17 8.94 16.47
C VAL A 159 -13.35 9.83 17.69
N SER A 160 -12.26 10.44 18.16
CA SER A 160 -12.29 11.46 19.21
C SER A 160 -12.41 12.87 18.63
N LEU A 161 -11.79 13.16 17.48
CA LEU A 161 -11.88 14.46 16.80
C LEU A 161 -12.06 14.31 15.28
N VAL A 162 -12.98 15.09 14.72
CA VAL A 162 -13.12 15.31 13.28
C VAL A 162 -12.77 16.75 12.96
N GLN A 163 -11.77 16.94 12.10
CA GLN A 163 -11.31 18.25 11.66
C GLN A 163 -11.51 18.43 10.16
N GLN A 164 -12.25 19.47 9.76
CA GLN A 164 -12.34 19.90 8.37
C GLN A 164 -11.40 21.08 8.15
N VAL A 165 -10.53 21.00 7.13
CA VAL A 165 -9.49 22.00 6.89
C VAL A 165 -9.77 22.77 5.61
N ARG A 166 -9.75 24.10 5.72
CA ARG A 166 -9.77 25.02 4.59
C ARG A 166 -8.47 25.82 4.54
N PHE A 167 -7.86 25.85 3.36
CA PHE A 167 -6.72 26.69 3.04
C PHE A 167 -7.19 27.96 2.33
#